data_AF-F8PSV3-F1
#
_entry.id   AF-F8PSV3-F1
#
_cell.length_a   1.000
_cell.length_b   1.000
_cell.length_c   1.000
_cell.angle_alpha   90.00
_cell.angle_beta   90.00
_cell.angle_gamma   90.00
#
_symmetry.space_group_name_H-M   'P 1'
#
loop_
_entity.id
_entity.type
_entity.pdbx_description
1 polymer ?
#
loop_
_entity_poly.entity_id
_entity_poly.type
_entity_poly.pdbx_seq_one_letter_code
_entity_poly.pdbx_strand_id
1 'polypeptide(L)'
;MPAQHPLPRSFISLYRLFLRTAGAAVLQHPGATSNIRRLWRPTFEGAAQVTRQLQCNSVTARERENLERWLADWENRMDNSLSLLCTSAQSSGVSHRLTRNLNRIIRSHRDWVRREYCNHRQTWRPQLDPSSPEYLPKPIPLEGSRPGKAQEKKRKIRQFDENGWKALGEVVRMAEGRHSITLGRIRLKRDAS
;
A
#
# COMPACT_ATOMS: atom_id res chain seq x y z
N MET A 1 -6.60 -24.29 15.02
CA MET A 1 -6.91 -23.03 14.31
C MET A 1 -8.26 -22.56 14.83
N PRO A 2 -8.36 -21.46 15.62
CA PRO A 2 -9.66 -20.98 16.09
C PRO A 2 -10.55 -20.63 14.90
N ALA A 3 -11.83 -21.02 14.97
CA ALA A 3 -12.82 -20.74 13.94
C ALA A 3 -12.91 -19.22 13.73
N GLN A 4 -12.57 -18.74 12.54
CA GLN A 4 -12.67 -17.31 12.24
C GLN A 4 -14.17 -16.95 12.18
N HIS A 5 -14.62 -16.07 13.07
CA HIS A 5 -15.98 -15.55 12.99
C HIS A 5 -16.21 -14.87 11.63
N PRO A 6 -17.34 -15.15 10.97
CA PRO A 6 -17.67 -14.50 9.71
C PRO A 6 -17.87 -12.99 9.94
N LEU A 7 -17.41 -12.20 8.98
CA LEU A 7 -17.58 -10.74 9.02
C LEU A 7 -19.07 -10.37 8.91
N PRO A 8 -19.51 -9.27 9.56
CA PRO A 8 -20.87 -8.77 9.44
C PRO A 8 -21.26 -8.50 7.97
N ARG A 9 -22.54 -8.71 7.64
CA ARG A 9 -23.06 -8.46 6.28
C ARG A 9 -22.90 -7.00 5.86
N SER A 10 -23.06 -6.05 6.78
CA SER A 10 -22.84 -4.61 6.55
C SER A 10 -21.44 -4.33 6.03
N PHE A 11 -20.41 -4.88 6.68
CA PHE A 11 -19.02 -4.75 6.28
C PHE A 11 -18.77 -5.28 4.86
N ILE A 12 -19.31 -6.45 4.54
CA ILE A 12 -19.17 -7.06 3.21
C ILE A 12 -19.85 -6.21 2.14
N SER A 13 -21.05 -5.68 2.44
CA SER A 13 -21.79 -4.79 1.54
C SER A 13 -21.02 -3.49 1.29
N LEU A 14 -20.48 -2.86 2.34
CA LEU A 14 -19.65 -1.66 2.23
C LEU A 14 -18.40 -1.92 1.36
N TYR A 15 -17.69 -3.03 1.61
CA TYR A 15 -16.52 -3.40 0.81
C TYR A 15 -16.88 -3.59 -0.68
N ARG A 16 -17.98 -4.29 -0.97
CA ARG A 16 -18.46 -4.47 -2.35
C ARG A 16 -18.83 -3.15 -3.02
N LEU A 17 -19.55 -2.27 -2.30
CA LEU A 17 -19.88 -0.93 -2.79
C LEU A 17 -18.60 -0.15 -3.10
N PHE A 18 -17.66 -0.13 -2.17
CA PHE A 18 -16.37 0.52 -2.35
C PHE A 18 -15.61 0.02 -3.57
N LEU A 19 -15.53 -1.30 -3.79
CA LEU A 19 -14.86 -1.87 -4.97
C LEU A 19 -15.50 -1.44 -6.29
N ARG A 20 -16.83 -1.26 -6.32
CA ARG A 20 -17.56 -0.77 -7.49
C ARG A 20 -17.28 0.72 -7.72
N THR A 21 -17.42 1.54 -6.67
CA THR A 21 -17.15 2.98 -6.74
C THR A 21 -15.71 3.28 -7.11
N ALA A 22 -14.74 2.53 -6.58
CA ALA A 22 -13.34 2.64 -6.93
C ALA A 22 -13.06 2.35 -8.42
N GLY A 23 -13.79 1.40 -9.01
CA GLY A 23 -13.70 1.12 -10.45
C GLY A 23 -14.34 2.24 -11.29
N ALA A 24 -15.50 2.75 -10.86
CA ALA A 24 -16.18 3.85 -11.52
C ALA A 24 -15.36 5.15 -11.48
N ALA A 25 -14.69 5.44 -10.35
CA ALA A 25 -13.85 6.63 -10.17
C ALA A 25 -12.69 6.73 -11.17
N VAL A 26 -12.26 5.60 -11.73
CA VAL A 26 -11.21 5.51 -12.76
C VAL A 26 -11.76 5.13 -14.13
N LEU A 27 -13.06 5.36 -14.36
CA LEU A 27 -13.75 5.11 -15.62
C LEU A 27 -13.59 3.65 -16.09
N GLN A 28 -13.58 2.71 -15.14
CA GLN A 28 -13.42 1.27 -15.37
C GLN A 28 -12.13 0.85 -16.09
N HIS A 29 -11.08 1.69 -16.10
CA HIS A 29 -9.81 1.31 -16.70
C HIS A 29 -9.15 0.17 -15.88
N PRO A 30 -8.97 -1.05 -16.43
CA PRO A 30 -8.72 -2.26 -15.64
C PRO A 30 -7.42 -2.18 -14.81
N GLY A 31 -6.34 -1.65 -15.39
CA GLY A 31 -5.08 -1.47 -14.68
C GLY A 31 -5.16 -0.45 -13.55
N ALA A 32 -5.93 0.63 -13.74
CA ALA A 32 -6.12 1.65 -12.71
C ALA A 32 -7.02 1.12 -11.60
N THR A 33 -8.11 0.44 -11.95
CA THR A 33 -9.02 -0.22 -11.01
C THR A 33 -8.27 -1.21 -10.13
N SER A 34 -7.40 -2.04 -10.71
CA SER A 34 -6.58 -2.98 -9.94
C SER A 34 -5.64 -2.28 -8.96
N ASN A 35 -4.95 -1.22 -9.40
CA ASN A 35 -4.03 -0.46 -8.54
C ASN A 35 -4.75 0.24 -7.39
N ILE A 36 -5.85 0.95 -7.69
CA ILE A 36 -6.70 1.60 -6.69
C ILE A 36 -7.23 0.56 -5.71
N ARG A 37 -7.84 -0.55 -6.15
CA ARG A 37 -8.33 -1.58 -5.21
C ARG A 37 -7.22 -2.14 -4.31
N ARG A 38 -6.00 -2.34 -4.83
CA ARG A 38 -4.84 -2.78 -4.04
C ARG A 38 -4.43 -1.76 -2.99
N LEU A 39 -4.57 -0.47 -3.27
CA LEU A 39 -4.22 0.62 -2.36
C LEU A 39 -5.13 0.63 -1.11
N TRP A 40 -6.44 0.38 -1.24
CA TRP A 40 -7.36 0.37 -0.09
C TRP A 40 -7.51 -1.00 0.60
N ARG A 41 -7.07 -2.09 -0.03
CA ARG A 41 -7.15 -3.44 0.57
C ARG A 41 -6.58 -3.51 2.00
N PRO A 42 -5.40 -2.93 2.31
CA PRO A 42 -4.86 -2.94 3.66
C PRO A 42 -5.76 -2.28 4.70
N THR A 43 -6.46 -1.20 4.32
CA THR A 43 -7.37 -0.48 5.21
C THR A 43 -8.57 -1.37 5.58
N PHE A 44 -9.14 -2.07 4.59
CA PHE A 44 -10.23 -3.04 4.85
C PHE A 44 -9.75 -4.27 5.62
N GLU A 45 -8.55 -4.78 5.35
CA GLU A 45 -7.98 -5.89 6.13
C GLU A 45 -7.82 -5.52 7.61
N GLY A 46 -7.34 -4.31 7.90
CA GLY A 46 -7.23 -3.80 9.27
C GLY A 46 -8.59 -3.70 9.97
N ALA A 47 -9.59 -3.11 9.29
CA ALA A 47 -10.94 -3.00 9.84
C ALA A 47 -11.57 -4.39 10.07
N ALA A 48 -11.39 -5.33 9.13
CA ALA A 48 -11.86 -6.70 9.30
C ALA A 48 -11.23 -7.40 10.53
N GLN A 49 -9.95 -7.13 10.82
CA GLN A 49 -9.30 -7.64 12.03
C GLN A 49 -9.91 -7.06 13.30
N VAL A 50 -10.13 -5.75 13.34
CA VAL A 50 -10.77 -5.05 14.47
C VAL A 50 -12.20 -5.56 14.70
N THR A 51 -13.00 -5.70 13.64
CA THR A 51 -14.36 -6.24 13.73
C THR A 51 -14.37 -7.65 14.31
N ARG A 52 -13.42 -8.50 13.91
CA ARG A 52 -13.31 -9.86 14.47
C ARG A 52 -12.89 -9.84 15.93
N GLN A 53 -11.97 -8.96 16.32
CA GLN A 53 -11.57 -8.80 17.72
C GLN A 53 -12.76 -8.40 18.61
N LEU A 54 -13.61 -7.49 18.13
CA LEU A 54 -14.84 -7.09 18.81
C LEU A 54 -15.86 -8.24 18.92
N GLN A 55 -15.92 -9.15 17.95
CA GLN A 55 -16.81 -10.32 17.99
C GLN A 55 -16.34 -11.42 18.96
N CYS A 56 -15.03 -11.55 19.20
CA CYS A 56 -14.46 -12.66 19.98
C CYS A 56 -14.66 -12.56 21.50
N ASN A 57 -15.28 -11.50 22.05
CA ASN A 57 -15.51 -11.28 23.49
C ASN A 57 -14.29 -11.44 24.43
N SER A 58 -13.07 -11.55 23.90
CA SER A 58 -11.84 -11.80 24.65
C SER A 58 -11.09 -10.52 25.02
N VAL A 59 -11.77 -9.38 24.99
CA VAL A 59 -11.17 -8.03 25.03
C VAL A 59 -11.69 -7.30 26.26
N THR A 60 -10.83 -6.55 26.95
CA THR A 60 -11.24 -5.78 28.14
C THR A 60 -12.26 -4.69 27.76
N ALA A 61 -13.09 -4.25 28.71
CA ALA A 61 -14.11 -3.22 28.43
C ALA A 61 -13.52 -1.93 27.83
N ARG A 62 -12.35 -1.50 28.33
CA ARG A 62 -11.63 -0.32 27.82
C ARG A 62 -11.09 -0.51 26.41
N GLU A 63 -10.49 -1.67 26.13
CA GLU A 63 -10.00 -1.98 24.78
C GLU A 63 -11.17 -2.08 23.79
N ARG A 64 -12.29 -2.66 24.22
CA ARG A 64 -13.52 -2.71 23.42
C ARG A 64 -14.00 -1.33 23.03
N GLU A 65 -14.10 -0.40 23.98
CA GLU A 65 -14.47 0.99 23.72
C GLU A 65 -13.51 1.67 22.71
N ASN A 66 -12.20 1.43 22.85
CA ASN A 66 -11.20 1.97 21.92
C ASN A 66 -11.37 1.40 20.50
N LEU A 67 -11.63 0.09 20.38
CA LEU A 67 -11.85 -0.57 19.09
C LEU A 67 -13.17 -0.13 18.44
N GLU A 68 -14.22 0.08 19.23
CA GLU A 68 -15.51 0.62 18.75
C GLU A 68 -15.34 2.05 18.25
N ARG A 69 -14.63 2.91 19.01
CA ARG A 69 -14.30 4.28 18.58
C ARG A 69 -13.46 4.28 17.29
N TRP A 70 -12.44 3.44 17.23
CA TRP A 70 -11.61 3.30 16.03
C TRP A 70 -12.44 2.86 14.81
N LEU A 71 -13.38 1.93 15.00
CA LEU A 71 -14.24 1.44 13.93
C LEU A 71 -15.21 2.52 13.45
N ALA A 72 -15.79 3.30 14.36
CA ALA A 72 -16.64 4.44 14.03
C ALA A 72 -15.87 5.51 13.23
N ASP A 73 -14.65 5.85 13.65
CA ASP A 73 -13.77 6.75 12.90
C ASP A 73 -13.43 6.19 11.50
N TRP A 74 -13.21 4.89 11.41
CA TRP A 74 -12.96 4.23 10.13
C TRP A 74 -14.19 4.28 9.22
N GLU A 75 -15.39 4.03 9.72
CA GLU A 75 -16.64 4.12 8.97
C GLU A 75 -16.85 5.54 8.42
N ASN A 76 -16.71 6.56 9.28
CA ASN A 76 -16.78 7.96 8.85
C ASN A 76 -15.76 8.28 7.75
N ARG A 77 -14.51 7.80 7.90
CA ARG A 77 -13.49 7.96 6.85
C ARG A 77 -13.87 7.25 5.55
N MET A 78 -14.50 6.08 5.64
CA MET A 78 -14.95 5.34 4.47
C MET A 78 -16.07 6.07 3.73
N ASP A 79 -17.02 6.68 4.44
CA ASP A 79 -18.10 7.46 3.84
C ASP A 79 -17.56 8.68 3.10
N ASN A 80 -16.66 9.45 3.72
CA ASN A 80 -16.02 10.59 3.06
C ASN A 80 -15.18 10.15 1.83
N SER A 81 -14.52 9.00 1.92
CA SER A 81 -13.74 8.44 0.80
C SER A 81 -14.64 7.95 -0.33
N LEU A 82 -15.79 7.36 -0.01
CA LEU A 82 -16.80 6.98 -1.00
C LEU A 82 -17.37 8.20 -1.70
N SER A 83 -17.68 9.27 -0.95
CA SER A 83 -18.11 10.55 -1.50
C SER A 83 -17.08 11.09 -2.50
N LEU A 84 -15.80 11.14 -2.12
CA LEU A 84 -14.69 11.55 -2.98
C LEU A 84 -14.61 10.73 -4.28
N LEU A 85 -14.71 9.40 -4.18
CA LEU A 85 -14.66 8.50 -5.34
C LEU A 85 -15.91 8.65 -6.23
N CYS A 86 -17.07 8.87 -5.64
CA CYS A 86 -18.31 9.13 -6.36
C CYS A 86 -18.21 10.44 -7.17
N THR A 87 -17.75 11.53 -6.54
CA THR A 87 -17.48 12.80 -7.21
C THR A 87 -16.43 12.65 -8.31
N SER A 88 -15.40 11.82 -8.10
CA SER A 88 -14.39 11.50 -9.13
C SER A 88 -14.94 10.72 -10.31
N ALA A 89 -16.00 9.93 -10.12
CA ALA A 89 -16.65 9.17 -11.19
C ALA A 89 -17.57 10.05 -12.03
N GLN A 90 -18.22 11.03 -11.40
CA GLN A 90 -19.19 11.93 -12.04
C GLN A 90 -18.55 13.17 -12.68
N SER A 91 -17.44 13.65 -12.12
CA SER A 91 -16.80 14.89 -12.56
C SER A 91 -15.35 14.66 -12.97
N SER A 92 -14.85 15.46 -13.92
CA SER A 92 -13.43 15.52 -14.30
C SER A 92 -12.62 16.53 -13.46
N GLY A 93 -13.16 16.90 -12.28
CA GLY A 93 -12.62 17.93 -11.40
C GLY A 93 -11.39 17.49 -10.58
N VAL A 94 -11.19 18.16 -9.45
CA VAL A 94 -10.05 17.91 -8.55
C VAL A 94 -10.03 16.46 -8.05
N SER A 95 -11.18 15.90 -7.67
CA SER A 95 -11.30 14.50 -7.22
C SER A 95 -10.82 13.50 -8.28
N HIS A 96 -11.12 13.75 -9.55
CA HIS A 96 -10.66 12.91 -10.65
C HIS A 96 -9.15 13.03 -10.91
N ARG A 97 -8.62 14.26 -10.84
CA ARG A 97 -7.17 14.46 -10.93
C ARG A 97 -6.45 13.75 -9.77
N LEU A 98 -7.03 13.78 -8.57
CA LEU A 98 -6.49 13.10 -7.39
C LEU A 98 -6.45 11.59 -7.58
N THR A 99 -7.56 10.95 -7.99
CA THR A 99 -7.59 9.49 -8.23
C THR A 99 -6.64 9.07 -9.35
N ARG A 100 -6.55 9.86 -10.42
CA ARG A 100 -5.55 9.67 -11.50
C ARG A 100 -4.12 9.77 -10.98
N ASN A 101 -3.83 10.78 -10.15
CA ASN A 101 -2.51 10.99 -9.57
C ASN A 101 -2.14 9.87 -8.59
N LEU A 102 -3.07 9.39 -7.78
CA LEU A 102 -2.87 8.22 -6.92
C LEU A 102 -2.46 6.99 -7.74
N ASN A 103 -3.14 6.72 -8.85
CA ASN A 103 -2.75 5.62 -9.73
C ASN A 103 -1.32 5.80 -10.30
N ARG A 104 -0.92 7.04 -10.66
CA ARG A 104 0.45 7.33 -11.11
C ARG A 104 1.48 7.12 -9.99
N ILE A 105 1.17 7.58 -8.78
CA ILE A 105 2.02 7.43 -7.58
C ILE A 105 2.23 5.95 -7.28
N ILE A 106 1.17 5.13 -7.24
CA ILE A 106 1.28 3.69 -6.99
C ILE A 106 2.19 3.01 -8.01
N ARG A 107 2.01 3.34 -9.31
CA ARG A 107 2.84 2.79 -10.38
C ARG A 107 4.30 3.20 -10.22
N SER A 108 4.55 4.50 -10.04
CA SER A 108 5.89 5.05 -9.85
C SER A 108 6.60 4.42 -8.65
N HIS A 109 5.92 4.30 -7.50
CA HIS A 109 6.46 3.65 -6.32
C HIS A 109 6.77 2.16 -6.56
N ARG A 110 5.88 1.45 -7.27
CA ARG A 110 6.11 0.03 -7.60
C ARG A 110 7.31 -0.14 -8.53
N ASP A 111 7.45 0.72 -9.53
CA ASP A 111 8.54 0.69 -10.48
C ASP A 111 9.87 1.08 -9.81
N TRP A 112 9.84 2.07 -8.90
CA TRP A 112 10.96 2.41 -8.03
C TRP A 112 11.37 1.22 -7.15
N VAL A 113 10.44 0.58 -6.44
CA VAL A 113 10.75 -0.58 -5.59
C VAL A 113 11.30 -1.74 -6.38
N ARG A 114 10.72 -2.05 -7.54
CA ARG A 114 11.23 -3.12 -8.40
C ARG A 114 12.66 -2.84 -8.81
N ARG A 115 12.97 -1.61 -9.22
CA ARG A 115 14.33 -1.21 -9.62
C ARG A 115 15.32 -1.28 -8.46
N GLU A 116 14.95 -0.81 -7.29
CA GLU A 116 15.87 -0.71 -6.15
C GLU A 116 16.04 -2.01 -5.35
N TYR A 117 14.99 -2.83 -5.26
CA TYR A 117 14.97 -4.01 -4.39
C TYR A 117 14.92 -5.33 -5.14
N CYS A 118 14.27 -5.39 -6.31
CA CYS A 118 14.06 -6.66 -7.02
C CYS A 118 15.12 -6.92 -8.10
N ASN A 119 15.63 -5.88 -8.76
CA ASN A 119 16.61 -6.02 -9.85
C ASN A 119 18.00 -6.48 -9.40
N HIS A 120 18.21 -6.69 -8.09
CA HIS A 120 19.48 -7.17 -7.53
C HIS A 120 19.47 -8.66 -7.21
N ARG A 121 18.38 -9.38 -7.49
CA ARG A 121 18.40 -10.84 -7.40
C ARG A 121 19.24 -11.38 -8.55
N GLN A 122 20.30 -12.14 -8.21
CA GLN A 122 20.95 -13.02 -9.19
C GLN A 122 19.86 -13.91 -9.79
N THR A 123 19.63 -13.76 -11.09
CA THR A 123 18.74 -14.68 -11.81
C THR A 123 19.41 -16.04 -11.80
N TRP A 124 18.76 -17.04 -11.20
CA TRP A 124 19.21 -18.42 -11.29
C TRP A 124 19.34 -18.84 -12.76
N ARG A 125 20.49 -19.40 -13.13
CA ARG A 125 20.78 -19.86 -14.49
C ARG A 125 20.96 -21.37 -14.43
N PRO A 126 19.93 -22.16 -14.80
CA PRO A 126 19.97 -23.60 -14.61
C PRO A 126 21.04 -24.32 -15.44
N GLN A 127 21.63 -23.64 -16.42
CA GLN A 127 22.72 -24.19 -17.24
C GLN A 127 24.10 -24.05 -16.60
N LEU A 128 24.23 -23.29 -15.50
CA LEU A 128 25.48 -23.12 -14.79
C LEU A 128 25.54 -24.06 -13.59
N ASP A 129 26.74 -24.53 -13.29
CA ASP A 129 26.98 -25.31 -12.08
C ASP A 129 26.65 -24.47 -10.82
N PRO A 130 26.05 -25.06 -9.76
CA PRO A 130 25.77 -24.36 -8.52
C PRO A 130 26.98 -23.69 -7.87
N SER A 131 28.19 -24.18 -8.13
CA SER A 131 29.46 -23.62 -7.66
C SER A 131 30.07 -22.56 -8.59
N SER A 132 29.37 -22.17 -9.66
CA SER A 132 29.84 -21.18 -10.62
C SER A 132 30.21 -19.85 -9.94
N PRO A 133 31.31 -19.19 -10.36
CA PRO A 133 31.73 -17.90 -9.81
C PRO A 133 30.67 -16.80 -10.00
N GLU A 134 29.73 -16.97 -10.93
CA GLU A 134 28.59 -16.05 -11.10
C GLU A 134 27.66 -15.99 -9.88
N TYR A 135 27.62 -17.05 -9.07
CA TYR A 135 26.83 -17.14 -7.84
C TYR A 135 27.59 -16.72 -6.59
N LEU A 136 28.91 -16.56 -6.67
CA LEU A 136 29.70 -16.10 -5.55
C LEU A 136 29.34 -14.65 -5.20
N PRO A 137 29.29 -14.29 -3.90
CA PRO A 137 29.04 -12.92 -3.48
C PRO A 137 30.13 -12.01 -4.05
N LYS A 138 29.72 -10.90 -4.68
CA LYS A 138 30.65 -9.93 -5.24
C LYS A 138 31.48 -9.30 -4.12
N PRO A 139 32.80 -9.14 -4.30
CA PRO A 139 33.66 -8.52 -3.28
C PRO A 139 33.19 -7.08 -3.02
N ILE A 140 33.20 -6.69 -1.75
CA ILE A 140 32.86 -5.34 -1.32
C ILE A 140 33.95 -4.40 -1.86
N PRO A 141 33.61 -3.35 -2.63
CA PRO A 141 34.61 -2.42 -3.13
C PRO A 141 35.39 -1.75 -1.99
N LEU A 142 36.71 -1.65 -2.16
CA LEU A 142 37.58 -0.91 -1.25
C LEU A 142 37.14 0.56 -1.15
N GLU A 143 37.20 1.11 0.06
CA GLU A 143 36.83 2.49 0.32
C GLU A 143 37.74 3.45 -0.47
N GLY A 144 37.15 4.48 -1.09
CA GLY A 144 37.88 5.42 -1.97
C GLY A 144 38.15 4.93 -3.41
N SER A 145 37.98 3.64 -3.72
CA SER A 145 38.08 3.13 -5.09
C SER A 145 36.98 3.71 -6.01
N ARG A 146 37.21 3.75 -7.33
CA ARG A 146 36.19 4.15 -8.32
C ARG A 146 34.85 3.38 -8.13
N PRO A 147 34.83 2.04 -8.00
CA PRO A 147 33.59 1.31 -7.73
C PRO A 147 32.99 1.64 -6.36
N GLY A 148 33.82 1.87 -5.33
CA GLY A 148 33.34 2.31 -4.01
C GLY A 148 32.62 3.66 -4.06
N LYS A 149 33.21 4.66 -4.73
CA LYS A 149 32.59 5.99 -4.93
C LYS A 149 31.27 5.90 -5.71
N ALA A 150 31.19 5.04 -6.72
CA ALA A 150 29.97 4.81 -7.48
C ALA A 150 28.87 4.18 -6.61
N GLN A 151 29.22 3.20 -5.77
CA GLN A 151 28.29 2.57 -4.83
C GLN A 151 27.80 3.56 -3.75
N GLU A 152 28.69 4.40 -3.22
CA GLU A 152 28.32 5.44 -2.26
C GLU A 152 27.36 6.46 -2.87
N LYS A 153 27.63 6.93 -4.09
CA LYS A 153 26.72 7.82 -4.83
C LYS A 153 25.35 7.17 -5.03
N LYS A 154 25.32 5.89 -5.42
CA LYS A 154 24.08 5.13 -5.56
C LYS A 154 23.31 5.04 -4.23
N ARG A 155 24.01 4.77 -3.12
CA ARG A 155 23.43 4.74 -1.77
C ARG A 155 22.81 6.08 -1.39
N LYS A 156 23.50 7.20 -1.67
CA LYS A 156 22.98 8.56 -1.40
C LYS A 156 21.71 8.86 -2.21
N ILE A 157 21.70 8.52 -3.50
CA ILE A 157 20.51 8.68 -4.36
C ILE A 157 19.35 7.85 -3.81
N ARG A 158 19.60 6.60 -3.45
CA ARG A 158 18.57 5.72 -2.89
C ARG A 158 18.01 6.27 -1.57
N GLN A 159 18.87 6.75 -0.66
CA GLN A 159 18.44 7.36 0.59
C GLN A 159 17.60 8.62 0.34
N PHE A 160 17.97 9.43 -0.64
CA PHE A 160 17.19 10.60 -1.05
C PHE A 160 15.79 10.19 -1.54
N ASP A 161 15.70 9.20 -2.43
CA ASP A 161 14.41 8.69 -2.92
C ASP A 161 13.55 8.10 -1.78
N GLU A 162 14.15 7.31 -0.89
CA GLU A 162 13.46 6.74 0.29
C GLU A 162 12.88 7.83 1.18
N ASN A 163 13.66 8.89 1.44
CA ASN A 163 13.21 10.04 2.22
C ASN A 163 12.10 10.81 1.49
N GLY A 164 12.19 10.96 0.18
CA GLY A 164 11.14 11.57 -0.65
C GLY A 164 9.81 10.80 -0.56
N TRP A 165 9.85 9.47 -0.65
CA TRP A 165 8.66 8.63 -0.49
C TRP A 165 8.08 8.67 0.92
N LYS A 166 8.93 8.70 1.96
CA LYS A 166 8.48 8.87 3.36
C LYS A 166 7.79 10.21 3.56
N ALA A 167 8.40 11.30 3.09
CA ALA A 167 7.84 12.65 3.19
C ALA A 167 6.48 12.74 2.48
N LEU A 168 6.37 12.19 1.26
CA LEU A 168 5.10 12.11 0.55
C LEU A 168 4.04 11.32 1.35
N GLY A 169 4.45 10.22 1.98
CA GLY A 169 3.58 9.42 2.85
C GLY A 169 3.05 10.20 4.05
N GLU A 170 3.87 11.05 4.67
CA GLU A 170 3.43 11.95 5.76
C GLU A 170 2.45 13.01 5.27
N VAL A 171 2.72 13.64 4.11
CA VAL A 171 1.80 14.61 3.50
C VAL A 171 0.43 13.98 3.21
N VAL A 172 0.42 12.76 2.69
CA VAL A 172 -0.82 12.00 2.47
C VAL A 172 -1.54 11.75 3.79
N ARG A 173 -0.83 11.35 4.87
CA ARG A 173 -1.44 11.13 6.18
C ARG A 173 -2.01 12.40 6.80
N MET A 174 -1.32 13.54 6.65
CA MET A 174 -1.82 14.84 7.10
C MET A 174 -3.09 15.23 6.35
N ALA A 175 -3.12 15.03 5.03
CA ALA A 175 -4.31 15.31 4.22
C ALA A 175 -5.50 14.41 4.59
N GLU A 176 -5.25 13.12 4.82
CA GLU A 176 -6.24 12.16 5.32
C GLU A 176 -6.83 12.61 6.67
N GLY A 177 -5.97 13.02 7.62
CA GLY A 177 -6.41 13.52 8.92
C GLY A 177 -7.23 14.79 8.83
N ARG A 178 -6.82 15.74 7.98
CA ARG A 178 -7.52 17.03 7.77
C ARG A 178 -8.92 16.84 7.19
N HIS A 179 -9.06 15.96 6.20
CA HIS A 179 -10.33 15.77 5.48
C HIS A 179 -11.14 14.57 5.98
N SER A 180 -10.66 13.87 7.01
CA SER A 180 -11.26 12.62 7.49
C SER A 180 -11.54 11.65 6.34
N ILE A 181 -10.57 11.46 5.44
CA ILE A 181 -10.63 10.51 4.32
C ILE A 181 -9.54 9.45 4.47
N THR A 182 -9.65 8.37 3.71
CA THR A 182 -8.55 7.44 3.46
C THR A 182 -8.23 7.39 1.97
N LEU A 183 -6.95 7.58 1.66
CA LEU A 183 -6.34 7.41 0.34
C LEU A 183 -5.63 6.05 0.24
N GLY A 184 -5.83 5.15 1.21
CA GLY A 184 -5.26 3.80 1.25
C GLY A 184 -3.76 3.75 1.58
N ARG A 185 -3.17 2.55 1.50
CA ARG A 185 -1.78 2.27 1.89
C ARG A 185 -1.08 1.42 0.84
N ILE A 186 0.12 1.83 0.43
CA ILE A 186 0.95 1.02 -0.46
C ILE A 186 1.65 -0.04 0.39
N ARG A 187 1.24 -1.30 0.25
CA ARG A 187 2.01 -2.43 0.78
C ARG A 187 2.92 -2.98 -0.31
N LEU A 188 4.21 -3.01 0.00
CA LEU A 188 5.13 -3.87 -0.72
C LEU A 188 4.81 -5.28 -0.26
N LYS A 189 4.34 -6.10 -1.20
CA LYS A 189 4.27 -7.54 -0.95
C LYS A 189 5.71 -7.94 -0.63
N ARG A 190 6.01 -8.24 0.65
CA ARG A 190 7.14 -9.10 0.96
C ARG A 190 6.82 -10.36 0.19
N ASP A 191 7.60 -10.66 -0.83
CA ASP A 191 7.58 -12.00 -1.39
C ASP A 191 7.72 -12.92 -0.18
N ALA A 192 6.76 -13.84 -0.02
CA ALA A 192 6.88 -14.90 0.96
C ALA A 192 8.18 -15.63 0.61
N SER A 193 9.22 -15.36 1.39
CA SER A 193 10.35 -16.25 1.60
C SER A 193 9.84 -17.52 2.26
#